data_AF-D6TNP9-F1
#
_entry.id   AF-D6TNP9-F1
#
_cell.length_a   1.000
_cell.length_b   1.000
_cell.length_c   1.000
_cell.angle_alpha   90.00
_cell.angle_beta   90.00
_cell.angle_gamma   90.00
#
_symmetry.space_group_name_H-M   'P 1'
#
loop_
_entity.id
_entity.type
_entity.pdbx_description
1 polymer ?
#
loop_
_entity_poly.entity_id
_entity_poly.type
_entity_poly.pdbx_seq_one_letter_code
_entity_poly.pdbx_strand_id
1 'polypeptide(L)'
;MDFVDWRKVPDREKKQAEQLRGNSGRLGGRMYRDYIEEMIHEAQQRGEFDNLPGVGKPLNLDDNPYAGDKNLAYRLLKNNNELPPEVALVQEIERQREQLAKKLDPITSRYRELRARRIPPTRHEKHIFNESRARVAADYEEALRKLNKRILTLNISVPTAMHQPLIQVEKLLNEFNTICPPFDL
;
A
#
# COMPACT_ATOMS: atom_id res chain seq x y z
N MET A 1 -5.33 -27.24 -0.61
CA MET A 1 -5.89 -26.93 -1.96
C MET A 1 -5.56 -28.11 -2.83
N ASP A 2 -6.56 -28.85 -3.27
CA ASP A 2 -6.36 -30.04 -4.10
C ASP A 2 -5.99 -29.63 -5.52
N PHE A 3 -4.94 -30.27 -6.06
CA PHE A 3 -4.43 -29.99 -7.40
C PHE A 3 -5.44 -30.47 -8.46
N VAL A 4 -5.97 -29.54 -9.25
CA VAL A 4 -6.89 -29.85 -10.36
C VAL A 4 -6.07 -30.12 -11.62
N ASP A 5 -6.08 -31.36 -12.08
CA ASP A 5 -5.45 -31.77 -13.34
C ASP A 5 -6.30 -31.32 -14.54
N TRP A 6 -5.92 -30.18 -15.13
CA TRP A 6 -6.62 -29.55 -16.25
C TRP A 6 -6.72 -30.43 -17.51
N ARG A 7 -5.93 -31.50 -17.61
CA ARG A 7 -5.99 -32.45 -18.74
C ARG A 7 -7.28 -33.27 -18.72
N LYS A 8 -7.87 -33.51 -17.54
CA LYS A 8 -9.08 -34.32 -17.33
C LYS A 8 -10.38 -33.51 -17.36
N VAL A 9 -10.31 -32.22 -17.66
CA VAL A 9 -11.48 -31.32 -17.71
C VAL A 9 -12.38 -31.69 -18.90
N PRO A 10 -13.70 -31.85 -18.71
CA PRO A 10 -14.62 -32.26 -19.76
C PRO A 10 -14.67 -31.27 -20.93
N ASP A 11 -14.73 -31.79 -22.16
CA ASP A 11 -14.55 -31.03 -23.42
C ASP A 11 -15.52 -29.85 -23.62
N ARG A 12 -16.64 -29.82 -22.92
CA ARG A 12 -17.61 -28.70 -22.97
C ARG A 12 -17.05 -27.42 -22.36
N GLU A 13 -16.24 -27.53 -21.30
CA GLU A 13 -15.66 -26.38 -20.61
C GLU A 13 -14.45 -25.80 -21.40
N LYS A 14 -13.70 -26.66 -22.09
CA LYS A 14 -12.60 -26.26 -22.98
C LYS A 14 -13.09 -25.40 -24.17
N LYS A 15 -14.18 -25.81 -24.82
CA LYS A 15 -14.80 -25.09 -25.94
C LYS A 15 -15.30 -23.69 -25.57
N GLN A 16 -15.84 -23.54 -24.35
CA GLN A 16 -16.28 -22.23 -23.84
C GLN A 16 -15.09 -21.30 -23.55
N ALA A 17 -13.98 -21.83 -23.04
CA ALA A 17 -12.76 -21.06 -22.78
C ALA A 17 -12.03 -20.62 -24.08
N GLU A 18 -12.09 -21.44 -25.13
CA GLU A 18 -11.52 -21.13 -26.46
C GLU A 18 -12.25 -20.00 -27.20
N GLN A 19 -13.57 -19.92 -27.05
CA GLN A 19 -14.40 -18.87 -27.67
C GLN A 19 -14.10 -17.46 -27.15
N LEU A 20 -13.53 -17.32 -25.95
CA LEU A 20 -13.34 -16.03 -25.27
C LEU A 20 -12.02 -15.32 -25.61
N ARG A 21 -11.08 -15.98 -26.31
CA ARG A 21 -9.79 -15.38 -26.68
C ARG A 21 -9.80 -15.08 -28.18
N GLY A 22 -9.88 -13.83 -28.61
CA GLY A 22 -9.62 -13.39 -30.00
C GLY A 22 -8.64 -12.22 -29.95
N ASN A 23 -7.60 -12.10 -30.78
CA ASN A 23 -7.61 -12.00 -32.24
C ASN A 23 -6.15 -12.23 -32.74
N SER A 24 -5.90 -13.11 -33.72
CA SER A 24 -4.56 -13.29 -34.31
C SER A 24 -4.62 -13.34 -35.85
N GLY A 25 -3.63 -12.69 -36.48
CA GLY A 25 -3.57 -12.46 -37.93
C GLY A 25 -3.45 -13.73 -38.78
N ARG A 26 -3.64 -13.56 -40.10
CA ARG A 26 -3.63 -14.65 -41.11
C ARG A 26 -2.23 -14.88 -41.67
N LEU A 27 -1.83 -16.14 -41.79
CA LEU A 27 -0.62 -16.58 -42.50
C LEU A 27 -1.03 -17.65 -43.52
N GLY A 28 -0.75 -17.42 -44.80
CA GLY A 28 -0.95 -18.42 -45.86
C GLY A 28 -2.39 -18.95 -46.03
N GLY A 29 -3.41 -18.14 -45.74
CA GLY A 29 -4.82 -18.53 -45.88
C GLY A 29 -5.43 -19.28 -44.69
N ARG A 30 -4.64 -19.64 -43.66
CA ARG A 30 -5.12 -20.18 -42.38
C ARG A 30 -4.90 -19.17 -41.24
N MET A 31 -5.67 -19.27 -40.15
CA MET A 31 -5.46 -18.40 -38.99
C MET A 31 -4.18 -18.86 -38.27
N TYR A 32 -3.35 -17.95 -37.78
CA TYR A 32 -2.11 -18.30 -37.08
C TYR A 32 -2.33 -19.23 -35.88
N ARG A 33 -3.50 -19.09 -35.24
CA ARG A 33 -3.95 -19.97 -34.17
C ARG A 33 -4.05 -21.43 -34.63
N ASP A 34 -4.68 -21.68 -35.79
CA ASP A 34 -4.90 -23.03 -36.31
C ASP A 34 -3.57 -23.80 -36.48
N TYR A 35 -2.52 -23.09 -36.94
CA TYR A 35 -1.19 -23.67 -37.10
C TYR A 35 -0.50 -23.96 -35.76
N ILE A 36 -0.62 -23.05 -34.79
CA ILE A 36 -0.10 -23.28 -33.43
C ILE A 36 -0.82 -24.45 -32.75
N GLU A 37 -2.14 -24.54 -32.89
CA GLU A 37 -2.96 -25.63 -32.36
C GLU A 37 -2.51 -26.98 -32.94
N GLU A 38 -2.30 -27.05 -34.27
CA GLU A 38 -1.84 -28.26 -34.97
C GLU A 38 -0.45 -28.69 -34.47
N MET A 39 0.50 -27.75 -34.33
CA MET A 39 1.83 -28.05 -33.76
C MET A 39 1.77 -28.53 -32.30
N ILE A 40 0.94 -27.91 -31.46
CA ILE A 40 0.78 -28.31 -30.06
C ILE A 40 0.19 -29.72 -30.00
N HIS A 41 -0.80 -30.01 -30.84
CA HIS A 41 -1.45 -31.32 -30.88
C HIS A 41 -0.49 -32.42 -31.35
N GLU A 42 0.31 -32.17 -32.39
CA GLU A 42 1.36 -33.10 -32.80
C GLU A 42 2.39 -33.36 -31.70
N ALA A 43 2.85 -32.31 -31.00
CA ALA A 43 3.79 -32.45 -29.88
C ALA A 43 3.19 -33.25 -28.70
N GLN A 44 1.87 -33.12 -28.45
CA GLN A 44 1.15 -33.97 -27.49
C GLN A 44 1.10 -35.42 -27.93
N GLN A 45 0.80 -35.70 -29.20
CA GLN A 45 0.79 -37.07 -29.74
C GLN A 45 2.18 -37.72 -29.69
N ARG A 46 3.24 -36.92 -29.85
CA ARG A 46 4.64 -37.35 -29.70
C ARG A 46 5.07 -37.57 -28.25
N GLY A 47 4.21 -37.28 -27.27
CA GLY A 47 4.51 -37.44 -25.85
C GLY A 47 5.51 -36.40 -25.30
N GLU A 48 5.76 -35.31 -26.02
CA GLU A 48 6.76 -34.29 -25.63
C GLU A 48 6.42 -33.60 -24.29
N PHE A 49 5.16 -33.70 -23.83
CA PHE A 49 4.68 -33.13 -22.56
C PHE A 49 4.60 -34.12 -21.39
N ASP A 50 4.87 -35.42 -21.62
CA ASP A 50 4.65 -36.47 -20.61
C ASP A 50 5.74 -36.53 -19.53
N ASN A 51 6.95 -36.06 -19.84
CA ASN A 51 8.11 -36.15 -18.94
C ASN A 51 8.75 -34.78 -18.65
N LEU A 52 7.92 -33.73 -18.59
CA LEU A 52 8.41 -32.39 -18.26
C LEU A 52 8.86 -32.31 -16.79
N PRO A 53 9.96 -31.59 -16.49
CA PRO A 53 10.38 -31.35 -15.13
C PRO A 53 9.30 -30.57 -14.37
N GLY A 54 8.81 -31.14 -13.27
CA GLY A 54 7.81 -30.51 -12.41
C GLY A 54 6.34 -30.88 -12.69
N VAL A 55 6.05 -31.83 -13.57
CA VAL A 55 4.68 -32.31 -13.81
C VAL A 55 4.03 -32.80 -12.52
N GLY A 56 2.83 -32.29 -12.23
CA GLY A 56 2.03 -32.66 -11.06
C GLY A 56 2.55 -32.15 -9.71
N LYS A 57 3.68 -31.43 -9.70
CA LYS A 57 4.21 -30.80 -8.50
C LYS A 57 3.72 -29.35 -8.40
N PRO A 58 3.48 -28.82 -7.19
CA PRO A 58 3.21 -27.40 -7.02
C PRO A 58 4.36 -26.58 -7.59
N LEU A 59 4.01 -25.50 -8.30
CA LEU A 59 4.99 -24.62 -8.92
C LEU A 59 5.85 -23.98 -7.82
N ASN A 60 7.18 -24.06 -7.97
CA ASN A 60 8.09 -23.38 -7.06
C ASN A 60 8.12 -21.88 -7.41
N LEU A 61 7.35 -21.09 -6.66
CA LEU A 61 7.29 -19.63 -6.83
C LEU A 61 8.46 -18.89 -6.15
N ASP A 62 9.32 -19.60 -5.39
CA ASP A 62 10.45 -18.98 -4.69
C ASP A 62 11.64 -18.70 -5.61
N ASP A 63 11.77 -19.44 -6.70
CA ASP A 63 12.83 -19.20 -7.68
C ASP A 63 12.36 -18.18 -8.72
N ASN A 64 12.94 -16.98 -8.65
CA ASN A 64 12.78 -15.99 -9.70
C ASN A 64 13.90 -16.20 -10.75
N PRO A 65 13.63 -16.80 -11.92
CA PRO A 65 14.64 -17.04 -12.95
C PRO A 65 15.21 -15.74 -13.53
N TYR A 66 14.53 -14.60 -13.34
CA TYR A 66 14.96 -13.28 -13.79
C TYR A 66 15.85 -12.56 -12.77
N ALA A 67 16.01 -13.08 -11.55
CA ALA A 67 16.78 -12.43 -10.49
C ALA A 67 18.30 -12.67 -10.60
N GLY A 68 18.74 -13.71 -11.33
CA GLY A 68 20.16 -14.07 -11.44
C GLY A 68 20.85 -14.17 -10.08
N ASP A 69 22.00 -13.53 -9.92
CA ASP A 69 22.78 -13.50 -8.67
C ASP A 69 22.03 -12.89 -7.48
N LYS A 70 21.02 -12.04 -7.72
CA LYS A 70 20.21 -11.40 -6.66
C LYS A 70 19.19 -12.34 -6.03
N ASN A 71 18.94 -13.50 -6.63
CA ASN A 71 17.96 -14.46 -6.15
C ASN A 71 18.28 -14.96 -4.73
N LEU A 72 19.56 -15.14 -4.39
CA LEU A 72 19.97 -15.49 -3.03
C LEU A 72 19.67 -14.37 -2.04
N ALA A 73 19.96 -13.11 -2.40
CA ALA A 73 19.67 -11.94 -1.57
C ALA A 73 18.16 -11.78 -1.34
N TYR A 74 17.33 -11.95 -2.37
CA TYR A 74 15.87 -11.90 -2.25
C TYR A 74 15.33 -13.01 -1.36
N ARG A 75 15.87 -14.23 -1.45
CA ARG A 75 15.51 -15.35 -0.56
C ARG A 75 15.90 -15.08 0.89
N LEU A 76 17.10 -14.55 1.14
CA LEU A 76 17.53 -14.17 2.49
C LEU A 76 16.65 -13.08 3.09
N LEU A 77 16.31 -12.03 2.33
CA LEU A 77 15.41 -10.98 2.77
C LEU A 77 14.00 -11.51 3.07
N LYS A 78 13.47 -12.37 2.18
CA LYS A 78 12.16 -13.02 2.37
C LYS A 78 12.14 -13.91 3.61
N ASN A 79 13.21 -14.65 3.87
CA ASN A 79 13.30 -15.59 4.99
C ASN A 79 13.52 -14.90 6.34
N ASN A 80 14.18 -13.74 6.37
CA ASN A 80 14.44 -13.01 7.61
C ASN A 80 13.27 -12.11 8.05
N ASN A 81 12.16 -12.06 7.31
CA ASN A 81 11.02 -11.15 7.56
C ASN A 81 11.43 -9.66 7.70
N GLU A 82 12.59 -9.28 7.18
CA GLU A 82 13.08 -7.90 7.26
C GLU A 82 12.28 -7.04 6.28
N LEU A 83 11.61 -6.02 6.80
CA LEU A 83 10.85 -5.09 5.97
C LEU A 83 11.81 -4.24 5.16
N PRO A 84 11.53 -4.02 3.86
CA PRO A 84 12.23 -3.02 3.09
C PRO A 84 12.18 -1.66 3.81
N PRO A 85 13.26 -0.88 3.77
CA PRO A 85 13.36 0.38 4.50
C PRO A 85 12.23 1.36 4.14
N GLU A 86 11.73 1.31 2.91
CA GLU A 86 10.60 2.11 2.44
C GLU A 86 9.30 1.70 3.12
N VAL A 87 9.06 0.39 3.30
CA VAL A 87 7.86 -0.11 3.97
C VAL A 87 7.90 0.23 5.47
N ALA A 88 9.07 0.09 6.10
CA ALA A 88 9.27 0.52 7.47
C ALA A 88 9.03 2.04 7.64
N LEU A 89 9.49 2.86 6.69
CA LEU A 89 9.27 4.30 6.69
C LEU A 89 7.79 4.66 6.55
N VAL A 90 7.03 3.95 5.70
CA VAL A 90 5.56 4.12 5.58
C VAL A 90 4.88 3.84 6.92
N GLN A 91 5.20 2.73 7.57
CA GLN A 91 4.61 2.37 8.88
C GLN A 91 4.94 3.43 9.94
N GLU A 92 6.16 3.94 9.94
CA GLU A 92 6.59 5.00 10.85
C GLU A 92 5.82 6.30 10.60
N ILE A 93 5.62 6.70 9.32
CA ILE A 93 4.83 7.88 8.96
C ILE A 93 3.39 7.73 9.48
N GLU A 94 2.74 6.59 9.24
CA GLU A 94 1.37 6.35 9.71
C GLU A 94 1.28 6.37 11.25
N ARG A 95 2.21 5.71 11.93
CA ARG A 95 2.29 5.75 13.41
C ARG A 95 2.42 7.18 13.93
N GLN A 96 3.25 8.00 13.30
CA GLN A 96 3.42 9.40 13.68
C GLN A 96 2.15 10.22 13.43
N ARG A 97 1.43 9.98 12.33
CA ARG A 97 0.15 10.66 12.05
C ARG A 97 -0.85 10.41 13.17
N GLU A 98 -1.00 9.15 13.58
CA GLU A 98 -1.89 8.78 14.68
C GLU A 98 -1.47 9.43 16.01
N GLN A 99 -0.17 9.41 16.33
CA GLN A 99 0.33 10.04 17.55
C GLN A 99 0.09 11.55 17.56
N LEU A 100 0.28 12.22 16.42
CA LEU A 100 0.03 13.66 16.30
C LEU A 100 -1.44 14.01 16.46
N ALA A 101 -2.35 13.19 15.93
CA ALA A 101 -3.78 13.37 16.18
C ALA A 101 -4.12 13.29 17.67
N LYS A 102 -3.59 12.27 18.37
CA LYS A 102 -3.83 12.05 19.81
C LYS A 102 -3.26 13.17 20.70
N LYS A 103 -2.20 13.86 20.27
CA LYS A 103 -1.60 14.97 21.04
C LYS A 103 -2.53 16.18 21.17
N LEU A 104 -3.52 16.33 20.29
CA LEU A 104 -4.48 17.43 20.34
C LEU A 104 -5.65 17.15 21.28
N ASP A 105 -5.89 15.90 21.67
CA ASP A 105 -7.02 15.51 22.51
C ASP A 105 -7.00 16.15 23.91
N PRO A 106 -5.87 16.24 24.63
CA PRO A 106 -5.84 16.83 25.97
C PRO A 106 -6.20 18.31 25.95
N ILE A 107 -5.67 19.09 24.99
CA ILE A 107 -5.94 20.53 24.92
C ILE A 107 -7.39 20.78 24.49
N THR A 108 -7.91 19.97 23.58
CA THR A 108 -9.29 20.07 23.10
C THR A 108 -10.29 19.68 24.19
N SER A 109 -10.00 18.62 24.96
CA SER A 109 -10.83 18.19 26.09
C SER A 109 -10.83 19.25 27.19
N ARG A 110 -9.66 19.79 27.55
CA ARG A 110 -9.54 20.88 28.52
C ARG A 110 -10.31 22.13 28.08
N TYR A 111 -10.29 22.48 26.80
CA TYR A 111 -11.10 23.58 26.25
C TYR A 111 -12.60 23.35 26.46
N ARG A 112 -13.08 22.16 26.11
CA ARG A 112 -14.49 21.77 26.28
C ARG A 112 -14.91 21.81 27.75
N GLU A 113 -14.06 21.31 28.65
CA GLU A 113 -14.30 21.36 30.09
C GLU A 113 -14.42 22.80 30.61
N LEU A 114 -13.50 23.69 30.23
CA LEU A 114 -13.55 25.10 30.63
C LEU A 114 -14.81 25.81 30.11
N ARG A 115 -15.28 25.45 28.90
CA ARG A 115 -16.49 26.03 28.30
C ARG A 115 -17.80 25.43 28.83
N ALA A 116 -17.78 24.18 29.28
CA ALA A 116 -18.96 23.48 29.81
C ALA A 116 -19.27 23.85 31.27
N ARG A 117 -18.32 24.47 31.99
CA ARG A 117 -18.54 24.94 33.37
C ARG A 117 -19.65 25.99 33.43
N ARG A 118 -20.43 25.95 34.52
CA ARG A 118 -21.49 26.93 34.79
C ARG A 118 -20.94 28.34 35.05
N ILE A 119 -19.74 28.43 35.62
CA ILE A 119 -19.04 29.70 35.87
C ILE A 119 -17.99 29.88 34.76
N PRO A 120 -17.96 31.03 34.07
CA PRO A 120 -16.93 31.31 33.07
C PRO A 120 -15.51 31.26 33.66
N PRO A 121 -14.50 30.82 32.88
CA PRO A 121 -13.12 30.78 33.33
C PRO A 121 -12.60 32.19 33.65
N THR A 122 -11.81 32.28 34.72
CA THR A 122 -11.18 33.52 35.16
C THR A 122 -10.16 34.04 34.14
N ARG A 123 -9.83 35.33 34.19
CA ARG A 123 -8.83 35.95 33.29
C ARG A 123 -7.47 35.23 33.33
N HIS A 124 -7.04 34.82 34.52
CA HIS A 124 -5.79 34.09 34.71
C HIS A 124 -5.83 32.69 34.08
N GLU A 125 -6.93 31.95 34.26
CA GLU A 125 -7.11 30.64 33.62
C GLU A 125 -7.14 30.74 32.09
N LYS A 126 -7.81 31.76 31.55
CA LYS A 126 -7.83 32.03 30.10
C LYS A 126 -6.42 32.29 29.56
N HIS A 127 -5.64 33.11 30.26
CA HIS A 127 -4.25 33.40 29.88
C HIS A 127 -3.40 32.14 29.86
N ILE A 128 -3.39 31.37 30.95
CA ILE A 128 -2.63 30.10 31.05
C ILE A 128 -3.06 29.13 29.95
N PHE A 129 -4.36 29.02 29.71
CA PHE A 129 -4.89 28.17 28.66
C PHE A 129 -4.38 28.61 27.28
N ASN A 130 -4.49 29.90 26.94
CA ASN A 130 -4.04 30.44 25.67
C ASN A 130 -2.54 30.21 25.44
N GLU A 131 -1.70 30.39 26.47
CA GLU A 131 -0.26 30.07 26.40
C GLU A 131 -0.01 28.59 26.16
N SER A 132 -0.68 27.70 26.91
CA SER A 132 -0.52 26.25 26.74
C SER A 132 -0.96 25.79 25.35
N ARG A 133 -2.07 26.35 24.85
CA ARG A 133 -2.58 26.11 23.50
C ARG A 133 -1.58 26.58 22.44
N ALA A 134 -0.99 27.76 22.60
CA ALA A 134 -0.03 28.30 21.65
C ALA A 134 1.22 27.41 21.54
N ARG A 135 1.72 26.90 22.66
CA ARG A 135 2.83 25.92 22.66
C ARG A 135 2.46 24.64 21.93
N VAL A 136 1.31 24.05 22.25
CA VAL A 136 0.84 22.82 21.58
C VAL A 136 0.65 23.03 20.08
N ALA A 137 0.11 24.18 19.67
CA ALA A 137 -0.06 24.52 18.26
C ALA A 137 1.28 24.62 17.52
N ALA A 138 2.28 25.27 18.14
CA ALA A 138 3.63 25.39 17.57
C ALA A 138 4.32 24.02 17.45
N ASP A 139 4.25 23.19 18.51
CA ASP A 139 4.80 21.83 18.51
C ASP A 139 4.13 20.95 17.43
N TYR A 140 2.82 21.10 17.26
CA TYR A 140 2.04 20.39 16.25
C TYR A 140 2.44 20.82 14.83
N GLU A 141 2.57 22.12 14.57
CA GLU A 141 3.05 22.64 13.29
C GLU A 141 4.45 22.10 12.95
N GLU A 142 5.39 22.20 13.89
CA GLU A 142 6.76 21.74 13.68
C GLU A 142 6.78 20.24 13.36
N ALA A 143 5.98 19.45 14.08
CA ALA A 143 5.89 18.02 13.85
C ALA A 143 5.27 17.67 12.49
N LEU A 144 4.23 18.38 12.05
CA LEU A 144 3.67 18.21 10.71
C LEU A 144 4.68 18.55 9.61
N ARG A 145 5.48 19.61 9.79
CA ARG A 145 6.56 19.97 8.86
C ARG A 145 7.65 18.90 8.82
N LYS A 146 8.03 18.34 9.97
CA LYS A 146 8.98 17.20 10.05
C LYS A 146 8.42 15.96 9.35
N LEU A 147 7.13 15.70 9.48
CA LEU A 147 6.47 14.57 8.83
C LEU A 147 6.44 14.75 7.30
N ASN A 148 6.16 15.96 6.80
CA ASN A 148 6.28 16.26 5.37
C ASN A 148 7.68 16.01 4.81
N LYS A 149 8.73 16.33 5.58
CA LYS A 149 10.12 15.99 5.17
C LYS A 149 10.30 14.48 5.01
N ARG A 150 9.74 13.66 5.91
CA ARG A 150 9.80 12.19 5.82
C ARG A 150 9.02 11.65 4.62
N ILE A 151 7.84 12.21 4.36
CA ILE A 151 7.04 11.87 3.16
C ILE A 151 7.81 12.19 1.88
N LEU A 152 8.49 13.33 1.83
CA LEU A 152 9.36 13.67 0.69
C LEU A 152 10.50 12.66 0.52
N THR A 153 11.18 12.29 1.62
CA THR A 153 12.22 11.25 1.58
C THR A 153 11.69 9.94 1.02
N LEU A 154 10.51 9.50 1.46
CA LEU A 154 9.84 8.31 0.93
C LEU A 154 9.55 8.45 -0.57
N ASN A 155 8.93 9.56 -0.99
CA ASN A 155 8.53 9.76 -2.37
C ASN A 155 9.73 9.82 -3.34
N ILE A 156 10.90 10.25 -2.87
CA ILE A 156 12.12 10.24 -3.70
C ILE A 156 12.66 8.80 -3.88
N SER A 157 12.46 7.91 -2.91
CA SER A 157 12.97 6.53 -2.95
C SER A 157 12.02 5.54 -3.62
N VAL A 158 10.72 5.84 -3.71
CA VAL A 158 9.72 4.92 -4.25
C VAL A 158 9.16 5.39 -5.61
N PRO A 159 8.67 4.46 -6.47
CA PRO A 159 7.96 4.81 -7.70
C PRO A 159 6.71 5.65 -7.45
N THR A 160 6.29 6.43 -8.45
CA THR A 160 5.15 7.36 -8.34
C THR A 160 3.85 6.73 -7.85
N ALA A 161 3.60 5.46 -8.20
CA ALA A 161 2.42 4.72 -7.74
C ALA A 161 2.36 4.54 -6.21
N MET A 162 3.49 4.67 -5.52
CA MET A 162 3.62 4.52 -4.07
C MET A 162 3.78 5.86 -3.34
N HIS A 163 3.72 6.99 -4.06
CA HIS A 163 3.87 8.31 -3.45
C HIS A 163 2.72 8.61 -2.49
N GLN A 164 3.06 9.17 -1.34
CA GLN A 164 2.09 9.69 -0.40
C GLN A 164 1.91 11.20 -0.60
N PRO A 165 0.68 11.74 -0.50
CA PRO A 165 0.45 13.17 -0.60
C PRO A 165 1.04 13.90 0.60
N LEU A 166 1.57 15.10 0.37
CA LEU A 166 2.03 15.97 1.45
C LEU A 166 0.85 16.47 2.29
N ILE A 167 1.11 16.64 3.57
CA ILE A 167 0.12 17.14 4.53
C ILE A 167 -0.01 18.64 4.38
N GLN A 168 -1.25 19.11 4.22
CA GLN A 168 -1.59 20.53 4.18
C GLN A 168 -1.58 21.11 5.60
N VAL A 169 -0.42 21.58 6.04
CA VAL A 169 -0.19 22.05 7.43
C VAL A 169 -1.14 23.18 7.81
N GLU A 170 -1.29 24.17 6.94
CA GLU A 170 -2.14 25.35 7.17
C GLU A 170 -3.61 24.97 7.36
N LYS A 171 -4.09 24.01 6.56
CA LYS A 171 -5.47 23.52 6.66
C LYS A 171 -5.73 22.88 8.02
N LEU A 172 -4.83 22.00 8.48
CA LEU A 172 -4.97 21.33 9.78
C LEU A 172 -4.86 22.29 10.96
N LEU A 173 -3.98 23.30 10.87
CA LEU A 173 -3.89 24.35 11.89
C LEU A 173 -5.18 25.19 11.94
N ASN A 174 -5.77 25.49 10.78
CA ASN A 174 -7.07 26.17 10.73
C ASN A 174 -8.18 25.30 11.34
N GLU A 175 -8.25 24.01 11.01
CA GLU A 175 -9.19 23.08 11.64
C GLU A 175 -9.01 23.07 13.18
N PHE A 176 -7.78 22.96 13.67
CA PHE A 176 -7.49 23.06 15.10
C PHE A 176 -7.96 24.40 15.72
N ASN A 177 -7.73 25.52 15.03
CA ASN A 177 -8.17 26.84 15.47
C ASN A 177 -9.70 26.95 15.55
N THR A 178 -10.44 26.31 14.63
CA THR A 178 -11.91 26.30 14.67
C THR A 178 -12.47 25.44 15.81
N ILE A 179 -11.83 24.30 16.08
CA ILE A 179 -12.26 23.37 17.14
C ILE A 179 -11.95 23.94 18.53
N CYS A 180 -10.80 24.58 18.66
CA CYS A 180 -10.29 25.12 19.92
C CYS A 180 -9.79 26.55 19.70
N PRO A 181 -10.67 27.56 19.62
CA PRO A 181 -10.26 28.95 19.50
C PRO A 181 -9.65 29.45 20.81
N PRO A 182 -8.76 30.46 20.78
CA PRO A 182 -8.26 31.10 21.98
C PRO A 182 -9.40 31.81 22.73
N PHE A 183 -9.28 31.96 24.04
CA PHE A 183 -10.22 32.78 24.81
C PHE A 183 -9.91 34.26 24.65
N ASP A 184 -10.96 35.07 24.56
CA ASP A 184 -10.85 36.54 24.62
C ASP A 184 -10.42 36.99 26.03
N LEU A 185 -9.40 37.85 26.09
CA LEU A 185 -8.72 38.32 27.31
C LEU A 185 -9.31 39.61 27.90
#